data_AF-A0A954JL61-F1
#
_entry.id   AF-A0A954JL61-F1
#
_cell.length_a   1.000
_cell.length_b   1.000
_cell.length_c   1.000
_cell.angle_alpha   90.00
_cell.angle_beta   90.00
_cell.angle_gamma   90.00
#
_symmetry.space_group_name_H-M   'P 1'
#
loop_
_entity.id
_entity.type
_entity.pdbx_description
1 polymer ?
#
loop_
_entity_poly.entity_id
_entity_poly.type
_entity_poly.pdbx_seq_one_letter_code
_entity_poly.pdbx_strand_id
1 'polypeptide(L)'
;MLIQPASQKVTDSLKSRIDIARSKVWAKHHKESLEKKGLGNTYREEICQHCNATLILTDMPFSPQLYCHFCDSLSTLDGEPAMTKAEKHLRVCEECGMFAKPQKFTIFYFYFLLVVYGFWQKATWRCPACMRGEAWKMFFGNLPFVIGVPVAITQLFRAYGGSVLGGQFKGLDTGNIRARKGDVKGALKQYQSILERVPHSAGVKYNLGVALLMEGDRQRAADTFELALEDCSNYAPAYHQLRELYSQLGEKEKLAELERIWSSGDEEDEDSAPPQERHRNLEDVEFNFD
;
A
#
# COMPACT_ATOMS: atom_id res chain seq x y z
N MET A 1 16.22 -27.68 -22.51
CA MET A 1 16.71 -26.47 -21.84
C MET A 1 15.88 -25.31 -22.39
N LEU A 2 14.70 -25.07 -21.83
CA LEU A 2 13.81 -24.00 -22.29
C LEU A 2 14.22 -22.73 -21.55
N ILE A 3 14.70 -21.75 -22.31
CA ILE A 3 14.99 -20.41 -21.85
C ILE A 3 13.67 -19.86 -21.29
N GLN A 4 13.59 -19.74 -19.97
CA GLN A 4 12.44 -19.13 -19.31
C GLN A 4 12.37 -17.66 -19.76
N PRO A 5 11.21 -17.16 -20.23
CA PRO A 5 11.06 -15.73 -20.46
C PRO A 5 11.34 -15.02 -19.13
N ALA A 6 12.16 -13.96 -19.19
CA ALA A 6 12.43 -13.13 -18.02
C ALA A 6 11.09 -12.76 -17.37
N SER A 7 10.86 -13.24 -16.14
CA SER A 7 9.56 -13.12 -15.49
C SER A 7 9.14 -11.65 -15.46
N GLN A 8 7.85 -11.35 -15.67
CA GLN A 8 7.21 -10.03 -15.54
C GLN A 8 7.77 -9.17 -14.36
N LYS A 9 8.20 -9.85 -13.29
CA LYS A 9 8.84 -9.28 -12.11
C LYS A 9 10.20 -8.61 -12.30
N VAL A 10 11.04 -9.09 -13.21
CA VAL A 10 12.36 -8.48 -13.47
C VAL A 10 12.16 -7.14 -14.16
N THR A 11 11.21 -7.07 -15.09
CA THR A 11 10.77 -5.84 -15.75
C THR A 11 10.13 -4.87 -14.76
N ASP A 12 9.24 -5.31 -13.85
CA ASP A 12 8.62 -4.43 -12.84
C ASP A 12 9.65 -3.88 -11.84
N SER A 13 10.60 -4.72 -11.40
CA SER A 13 11.66 -4.29 -10.49
C SER A 13 12.69 -3.38 -11.15
N LEU A 14 12.97 -3.56 -12.45
CA LEU A 14 13.90 -2.70 -13.20
C LEU A 14 13.24 -1.36 -13.51
N LYS A 15 11.99 -1.37 -14.00
CA LYS A 15 11.18 -0.17 -14.25
C LYS A 15 11.11 0.69 -12.98
N SER A 16 10.72 0.10 -11.86
CA SER A 16 10.63 0.81 -10.58
C SER A 16 11.97 1.45 -10.16
N ARG A 17 13.11 0.80 -10.40
CA ARG A 17 14.43 1.37 -10.09
C ARG A 17 14.81 2.50 -11.05
N ILE A 18 14.46 2.36 -12.32
CA ILE A 18 14.64 3.41 -13.33
C ILE A 18 13.80 4.62 -12.95
N ASP A 19 12.53 4.43 -12.58
CA ASP A 19 11.63 5.52 -12.21
C ASP A 19 12.13 6.25 -10.95
N ILE A 20 12.59 5.52 -9.93
CA ILE A 20 13.24 6.12 -8.76
C ILE A 20 14.46 6.94 -9.16
N ALA A 21 15.32 6.42 -10.05
CA ALA A 21 16.50 7.16 -10.50
C ALA A 21 16.14 8.40 -11.33
N ARG A 22 15.08 8.32 -12.15
CA ARG A 22 14.57 9.42 -12.97
C ARG A 22 13.84 10.48 -12.16
N SER A 23 13.28 10.13 -11.00
CA SER A 23 12.52 11.06 -10.15
C SER A 23 13.23 12.39 -9.89
N LYS A 24 14.54 12.37 -9.67
CA LYS A 24 15.36 13.57 -9.49
C LYS A 24 15.46 14.44 -10.75
N VAL A 25 15.52 13.82 -11.92
CA VAL A 25 15.58 14.53 -13.21
C VAL A 25 14.23 15.16 -13.51
N TRP A 26 13.13 14.44 -13.26
CA TRP A 26 11.77 14.97 -13.41
C TRP A 26 11.51 16.15 -12.48
N ALA A 27 11.87 16.02 -11.20
CA ALA A 27 11.81 17.10 -10.21
C ALA A 27 12.55 18.36 -10.69
N LYS A 28 13.77 18.19 -11.19
CA LYS A 28 14.56 19.30 -11.77
C LYS A 28 13.87 19.94 -12.98
N HIS A 29 13.37 19.15 -13.93
CA HIS A 29 12.70 19.67 -15.12
C HIS A 29 11.42 20.42 -14.77
N HIS A 30 10.62 19.88 -13.84
CA HIS A 30 9.40 20.51 -13.36
C HIS A 30 9.69 21.84 -12.66
N LYS A 31 10.74 21.90 -11.82
CA LYS A 31 11.21 23.15 -11.23
C LYS A 31 11.59 24.19 -12.29
N GLU A 32 12.37 23.80 -13.30
CA GLU A 32 12.76 24.69 -14.40
C GLU A 32 11.54 25.18 -15.21
N SER A 33 10.52 24.33 -15.38
CA SER A 33 9.25 24.70 -16.03
C SER A 33 8.49 25.76 -15.22
N LEU A 34 8.38 25.60 -13.90
CA LEU A 34 7.76 26.58 -13.02
C LEU A 34 8.53 27.89 -12.96
N GLU A 35 9.87 27.86 -12.96
CA GLU A 35 10.71 29.06 -13.00
C GLU A 35 10.46 29.87 -14.29
N LYS A 36 10.32 29.20 -15.45
CA LYS A 36 9.97 29.87 -16.72
C LYS A 36 8.59 30.52 -16.68
N LYS A 37 7.65 29.95 -15.92
CA LYS A 37 6.30 30.49 -15.70
C LYS A 37 6.24 31.58 -14.62
N GLY A 38 7.37 31.89 -13.97
CA GLY A 38 7.42 32.82 -12.83
C GLY A 38 6.82 32.27 -11.53
N LEU A 39 6.54 30.96 -11.48
CA LEU A 39 5.95 30.24 -10.34
C LEU A 39 6.99 29.41 -9.56
N GLY A 40 8.29 29.64 -9.76
CA GLY A 40 9.34 28.84 -9.12
C GLY A 40 9.31 28.85 -7.59
N ASN A 41 8.67 29.84 -6.97
CA ASN A 41 8.51 29.94 -5.51
C ASN A 41 7.47 28.97 -4.92
N THR A 42 6.58 28.39 -5.73
CA THR A 42 5.60 27.40 -5.27
C THR A 42 6.17 25.98 -5.23
N TYR A 43 7.30 25.76 -5.92
CA TYR A 43 7.93 24.45 -6.05
C TYR A 43 8.27 23.84 -4.69
N ARG A 44 7.78 22.61 -4.47
CA ARG A 44 8.11 21.83 -3.29
C ARG A 44 8.45 20.40 -3.69
N GLU A 45 9.49 19.87 -3.07
CA GLU A 45 9.88 18.48 -3.21
C GLU A 45 10.25 17.90 -1.84
N GLU A 46 10.06 16.59 -1.70
CA GLU A 46 10.52 15.82 -0.55
C GLU A 46 11.26 14.57 -1.00
N ILE A 47 12.18 14.08 -0.17
CA ILE A 47 12.94 12.87 -0.47
C ILE A 47 12.41 11.71 0.37
N CYS A 48 11.98 10.64 -0.30
CA CYS A 48 11.54 9.44 0.39
C CYS A 48 12.68 8.81 1.20
N GLN A 49 12.49 8.66 2.51
CA GLN A 49 13.49 8.10 3.42
C GLN A 49 13.76 6.58 3.21
N HIS A 50 12.92 5.89 2.43
CA HIS A 50 13.05 4.44 2.20
C HIS A 50 13.72 4.08 0.87
N CYS A 51 13.39 4.80 -0.21
CA CYS A 51 13.89 4.50 -1.55
C CYS A 51 14.68 5.65 -2.19
N ASN A 52 14.79 6.80 -1.51
CA ASN A 52 15.51 7.98 -1.96
C ASN A 52 14.98 8.58 -3.28
N ALA A 53 13.70 8.35 -3.58
CA ALA A 53 13.02 9.01 -4.69
C ALA A 53 12.66 10.46 -4.33
N THR A 54 12.72 11.35 -5.32
CA THR A 54 12.28 12.74 -5.20
C THR A 54 10.79 12.82 -5.53
N LEU A 55 9.99 13.33 -4.60
CA LEU A 55 8.54 13.45 -4.70
C LEU A 55 8.20 14.93 -4.84
N ILE A 56 7.52 15.29 -5.93
CA ILE A 56 7.06 16.66 -6.17
C ILE A 56 5.73 16.85 -5.44
N LEU A 57 5.61 17.92 -4.67
CA LEU A 57 4.46 18.24 -3.80
C LEU A 57 3.96 19.67 -4.02
N THR A 58 4.36 20.32 -5.11
CA THR A 58 4.05 21.73 -5.42
C THR A 58 2.57 22.05 -5.20
N ASP A 59 1.69 21.23 -5.74
CA ASP A 59 0.23 21.49 -5.75
C ASP A 59 -0.52 20.89 -4.55
N MET A 60 0.19 20.19 -3.67
CA MET A 60 -0.42 19.45 -2.56
C MET A 60 -0.38 20.28 -1.27
N PRO A 61 -1.44 20.34 -0.46
CA PRO A 61 -1.38 21.03 0.83
C PRO A 61 -0.29 20.42 1.73
N PHE A 62 0.26 21.22 2.65
CA PHE A 62 1.21 20.73 3.64
C PHE A 62 0.54 19.68 4.53
N SER A 63 1.20 18.55 4.74
CA SER A 63 0.73 17.46 5.59
C SER A 63 1.89 16.90 6.42
N PRO A 64 1.61 16.38 7.64
CA PRO A 64 2.66 15.86 8.53
C PRO A 64 3.32 14.58 8.00
N GLN A 65 2.64 13.83 7.13
CA GLN A 65 3.16 12.61 6.54
C GLN A 65 3.32 12.71 5.03
N LEU A 66 4.22 11.87 4.53
CA LEU A 66 4.59 11.74 3.13
C LEU A 66 4.35 10.31 2.66
N TYR A 67 3.60 10.16 1.57
CA TYR A 67 3.45 8.89 0.87
C TYR A 67 4.37 8.83 -0.34
N CYS A 68 5.05 7.69 -0.52
CA CYS A 68 5.91 7.45 -1.67
C CYS A 68 5.27 6.44 -2.63
N HIS A 69 4.77 6.90 -3.78
CA HIS A 69 4.17 6.04 -4.80
C HIS A 69 5.14 5.05 -5.48
N PHE A 70 6.47 5.22 -5.31
CA PHE A 70 7.46 4.30 -5.88
C PHE A 70 7.66 3.04 -5.04
N CYS A 71 7.52 3.13 -3.72
CA CYS A 71 7.80 2.01 -2.81
C CYS A 71 6.71 1.76 -1.77
N ASP A 72 5.58 2.45 -1.92
CA ASP A 72 4.37 2.39 -1.10
C ASP A 72 4.60 2.63 0.38
N SER A 73 5.69 3.32 0.73
CA SER A 73 6.01 3.68 2.11
C SER A 73 5.28 4.93 2.54
N LEU A 74 5.02 5.03 3.84
CA LEU A 74 4.48 6.21 4.47
C LEU A 74 5.42 6.63 5.61
N SER A 75 5.79 7.90 5.64
CA SER A 75 6.79 8.43 6.57
C SER A 75 6.32 9.75 7.16
N THR A 76 6.51 9.93 8.46
CA THR A 76 6.29 11.20 9.15
C THR A 76 7.50 12.13 8.94
N LEU A 77 7.29 13.36 8.48
CA LEU A 77 8.35 14.30 8.10
C LEU A 77 9.12 14.85 9.31
N ASP A 78 8.39 15.34 10.33
CA ASP A 78 8.95 15.91 11.57
C ASP A 78 8.84 14.95 12.78
N GLY A 79 8.85 13.64 12.51
CA GLY A 79 8.65 12.62 13.53
C GLY A 79 9.84 12.44 14.46
N GLU A 80 9.57 12.14 15.74
CA GLU A 80 10.62 11.66 16.65
C GLU A 80 11.31 10.41 16.06
N PRO A 81 12.61 10.18 16.33
CA PRO A 81 13.34 9.03 15.81
C PRO A 81 12.68 7.67 16.10
N ALA A 82 11.91 7.58 17.18
CA ALA A 82 11.12 6.40 17.53
C ALA A 82 9.99 6.12 16.51
N MET A 83 9.31 7.17 16.02
CA MET A 83 8.26 7.08 15.00
C MET A 83 8.85 6.63 13.67
N THR A 84 9.91 7.28 13.21
CA THR A 84 10.61 6.92 11.96
C THR A 84 11.07 5.45 11.97
N LYS A 85 11.55 4.97 13.13
CA LYS A 85 11.93 3.57 13.30
C LYS A 85 10.73 2.62 13.25
N ALA A 86 9.59 3.01 13.79
CA ALA A 86 8.36 2.22 13.75
C ALA A 86 7.79 2.12 12.32
N GLU A 87 7.84 3.21 11.55
CA GLU A 87 7.35 3.30 10.17
C GLU A 87 8.29 2.66 9.15
N LYS A 88 9.57 2.45 9.49
CA LYS A 88 10.62 1.91 8.60
C LYS A 88 10.19 0.72 7.72
N HIS A 89 9.35 -0.15 8.25
CA HIS A 89 8.91 -1.39 7.59
C HIS A 89 7.43 -1.38 7.19
N LEU A 90 6.72 -0.26 7.39
CA LEU A 90 5.31 -0.14 7.06
C LEU A 90 5.13 0.38 5.64
N ARG A 91 4.26 -0.30 4.89
CA ARG A 91 3.97 -0.06 3.48
C ARG A 91 2.57 -0.53 3.13
N VAL A 92 2.06 -0.11 1.99
CA VAL A 92 0.85 -0.70 1.41
C VAL A 92 1.13 -2.14 0.97
N CYS A 93 0.23 -3.06 1.28
CA CYS A 93 0.35 -4.45 0.86
C CYS A 93 -0.03 -4.59 -0.62
N GLU A 94 0.85 -5.23 -1.41
CA GLU A 94 0.62 -5.50 -2.85
C GLU A 94 -0.61 -6.37 -3.16
N GLU A 95 -1.19 -7.03 -2.17
CA GLU A 95 -2.31 -7.96 -2.36
C GLU A 95 -3.65 -7.34 -1.99
N CYS A 96 -3.76 -6.81 -0.76
CA CYS A 96 -5.02 -6.29 -0.25
C CYS A 96 -5.11 -4.76 -0.27
N GLY A 97 -4.05 -4.05 -0.66
CA GLY A 97 -4.05 -2.59 -0.64
C GLY A 97 -4.10 -1.95 0.75
N MET A 98 -4.07 -2.73 1.84
CA MET A 98 -4.05 -2.19 3.21
C MET A 98 -2.64 -1.79 3.66
N PHE A 99 -2.55 -0.73 4.46
CA PHE A 99 -1.33 -0.36 5.16
C PHE A 99 -0.96 -1.43 6.19
N ALA A 100 0.25 -1.98 6.09
CA ALA A 100 0.68 -3.11 6.91
C ALA A 100 2.20 -3.17 6.99
N LYS A 101 2.74 -4.28 7.52
CA LYS A 101 4.15 -4.64 7.41
C LYS A 101 4.33 -5.82 6.43
N PRO A 102 4.34 -5.59 5.10
CA PRO A 102 4.58 -6.66 4.15
C PRO A 102 5.91 -7.36 4.41
N GLN A 103 5.90 -8.69 4.30
CA GLN A 103 7.09 -9.52 4.37
C GLN A 103 7.23 -10.33 3.09
N LYS A 104 8.47 -10.68 2.76
CA LYS A 104 8.74 -11.62 1.68
C LYS A 104 8.33 -13.03 2.13
N PHE A 105 7.37 -13.59 1.42
CA PHE A 105 6.90 -14.96 1.56
C PHE A 105 7.19 -15.74 0.28
N THR A 106 7.39 -17.05 0.44
CA THR A 106 7.59 -17.96 -0.68
C THR A 106 6.38 -18.88 -0.75
N ILE A 107 5.61 -18.77 -1.84
CA ILE A 107 4.56 -19.73 -2.16
C ILE A 107 5.22 -20.88 -2.93
N PHE A 108 4.96 -22.10 -2.49
CA PHE A 108 5.59 -23.30 -3.01
C PHE A 108 4.58 -24.44 -3.09
N TYR A 109 4.43 -25.01 -4.27
CA TYR A 109 3.65 -26.23 -4.50
C TYR A 109 4.55 -27.26 -5.18
N PHE A 110 4.54 -28.47 -4.67
CA PHE A 110 5.22 -29.62 -5.25
C PHE A 110 4.16 -30.60 -5.75
N TYR A 111 4.39 -31.18 -6.93
CA TYR A 111 3.52 -32.21 -7.49
C TYR A 111 4.37 -33.39 -7.96
N PHE A 112 3.88 -34.59 -7.69
CA PHE A 112 4.51 -35.85 -8.08
C PHE A 112 3.46 -36.81 -8.64
N LEU A 113 3.69 -37.28 -9.87
CA LEU A 113 2.90 -38.29 -10.56
C LEU A 113 3.84 -39.41 -11.02
N LEU A 114 4.02 -40.46 -10.19
CA LEU A 114 4.80 -41.70 -10.38
C LEU A 114 6.18 -41.60 -11.06
N VAL A 115 6.28 -41.06 -12.28
CA VAL A 115 7.48 -40.89 -13.10
C VAL A 115 7.78 -39.40 -13.43
N VAL A 116 6.82 -38.49 -13.22
CA VAL A 116 6.98 -37.05 -13.47
C VAL A 116 6.84 -36.30 -12.16
N TYR A 117 7.83 -35.47 -11.85
CA TYR A 117 7.77 -34.55 -10.71
C TYR A 117 8.01 -33.14 -11.19
N GLY A 118 7.48 -32.18 -10.45
CA GLY A 118 7.75 -30.77 -10.68
C GLY A 118 7.36 -29.93 -9.48
N PHE A 119 7.74 -28.66 -9.54
CA PHE A 119 7.42 -27.71 -8.50
C PHE A 119 7.10 -26.36 -9.13
N TRP A 120 6.25 -25.62 -8.45
CA TRP A 120 5.96 -24.24 -8.74
C TRP A 120 6.31 -23.39 -7.53
N GLN A 121 7.08 -22.33 -7.75
CA GLN A 121 7.52 -21.44 -6.70
C GLN A 121 7.35 -19.98 -7.12
N LYS A 122 6.81 -19.16 -6.21
CA LYS A 122 6.67 -17.71 -6.40
C LYS A 122 6.97 -16.98 -5.10
N ALA A 123 7.93 -16.07 -5.13
CA ALA A 123 8.12 -15.12 -4.02
C ALA A 123 7.09 -13.99 -4.12
N THR A 124 6.49 -13.55 -3.02
CA THR A 124 5.51 -12.46 -2.96
C THR A 124 5.77 -11.56 -1.74
N TRP A 125 5.43 -10.27 -1.83
CA TRP A 125 5.48 -9.34 -0.69
C TRP A 125 4.06 -9.11 -0.20
N ARG A 126 3.73 -9.70 0.95
CA ARG A 126 2.35 -9.70 1.46
C ARG A 126 2.36 -9.41 2.96
N CYS A 127 1.29 -8.81 3.46
CA CYS A 127 1.08 -8.72 4.89
C CYS A 127 0.82 -10.12 5.49
N PRO A 128 1.11 -10.34 6.78
CA PRO A 128 0.82 -11.61 7.45
C PRO A 128 -0.65 -12.02 7.30
N ALA A 129 -1.58 -11.07 7.29
CA ALA A 129 -3.01 -11.33 7.09
C ALA A 129 -3.32 -12.01 5.75
N CYS A 130 -2.74 -11.52 4.65
CA CYS A 130 -2.90 -12.11 3.31
C CYS A 130 -2.21 -13.46 3.19
N MET A 131 -1.06 -13.64 3.86
CA MET A 131 -0.32 -14.89 3.75
C MET A 131 -1.01 -16.06 4.48
N ARG A 132 -1.79 -15.83 5.53
CA ARG A 132 -2.40 -16.93 6.32
C ARG A 132 -3.26 -17.88 5.48
N GLY A 133 -4.14 -17.33 4.62
CA GLY A 133 -5.00 -18.15 3.77
C GLY A 133 -4.17 -18.99 2.78
N GLU A 134 -3.18 -18.37 2.14
CA GLU A 134 -2.30 -19.05 1.19
C GLU A 134 -1.39 -20.07 1.85
N ALA A 135 -0.91 -19.81 3.07
CA ALA A 135 -0.09 -20.76 3.82
C ALA A 135 -0.87 -22.04 4.16
N TRP A 136 -2.18 -21.94 4.45
CA TRP A 136 -3.04 -23.10 4.64
C TRP A 136 -3.29 -23.87 3.33
N LYS A 137 -3.58 -23.17 2.23
CA LYS A 137 -3.69 -23.80 0.91
C LYS A 137 -2.41 -24.55 0.53
N MET A 138 -1.24 -23.95 0.79
CA MET A 138 0.05 -24.59 0.60
C MET A 138 0.24 -25.82 1.49
N PHE A 139 -0.17 -25.75 2.76
CA PHE A 139 -0.03 -26.86 3.69
C PHE A 139 -0.86 -28.06 3.22
N PHE A 140 -2.14 -27.86 2.94
CA PHE A 140 -3.02 -28.93 2.47
C PHE A 140 -2.68 -29.41 1.07
N GLY A 141 -2.33 -28.50 0.15
CA GLY A 141 -1.94 -28.84 -1.22
C GLY A 141 -0.65 -29.65 -1.30
N ASN A 142 0.31 -29.39 -0.41
CA ASN A 142 1.54 -30.18 -0.31
C ASN A 142 1.43 -31.39 0.63
N LEU A 143 0.32 -31.57 1.35
CA LEU A 143 0.18 -32.67 2.31
C LEU A 143 0.41 -34.07 1.69
N PRO A 144 -0.06 -34.37 0.46
CA PRO A 144 0.26 -35.63 -0.22
C PRO A 144 1.76 -35.81 -0.51
N PHE A 145 2.54 -34.72 -0.43
CA PHE A 145 3.94 -34.67 -0.81
C PHE A 145 4.79 -34.12 0.35
N VAL A 146 5.29 -35.01 1.20
CA VAL A 146 6.04 -34.71 2.43
C VAL A 146 7.13 -33.63 2.26
N ILE A 147 7.75 -33.51 1.08
CA ILE A 147 8.80 -32.53 0.76
C ILE A 147 8.30 -31.07 0.86
N GLY A 148 7.06 -30.78 0.44
CA GLY A 148 6.52 -29.41 0.46
C GLY A 148 5.98 -28.98 1.83
N VAL A 149 5.69 -29.93 2.71
CA VAL A 149 5.10 -29.70 4.04
C VAL A 149 6.02 -28.86 4.94
N PRO A 150 7.34 -29.12 5.08
CA PRO A 150 8.24 -28.28 5.87
C PRO A 150 8.27 -26.81 5.44
N VAL A 151 8.23 -26.55 4.12
CA VAL A 151 8.19 -25.17 3.59
C VAL A 151 6.87 -24.50 3.98
N ALA A 152 5.75 -25.19 3.82
CA ALA A 152 4.43 -24.69 4.20
C ALA A 152 4.30 -24.42 5.70
N ILE A 153 4.79 -25.34 6.55
CA ILE A 153 4.86 -25.16 8.02
C ILE A 153 5.68 -23.91 8.37
N THR A 154 6.84 -23.73 7.74
CA THR A 154 7.68 -22.54 7.96
C THR A 154 6.93 -21.25 7.57
N GLN A 155 6.20 -21.25 6.45
CA GLN A 155 5.40 -20.09 6.06
C GLN A 155 4.22 -19.85 7.01
N LEU A 156 3.56 -20.90 7.52
CA LEU A 156 2.52 -20.78 8.54
C LEU A 156 3.08 -20.13 9.81
N PHE A 157 4.20 -20.62 10.35
CA PHE A 157 4.83 -20.00 11.51
C PHE A 157 5.20 -18.53 11.25
N ARG A 158 5.67 -18.18 10.05
CA ARG A 158 5.94 -16.78 9.70
C ARG A 158 4.68 -15.94 9.52
N ALA A 159 3.58 -16.49 9.01
CA ALA A 159 2.32 -15.77 8.81
C ALA A 159 1.53 -15.55 10.13
N TYR A 160 1.72 -16.43 11.12
CA TYR A 160 1.08 -16.33 12.44
C TYR A 160 1.99 -15.74 13.51
N GLY A 161 3.29 -16.03 13.46
CA GLY A 161 4.31 -15.56 14.40
C GLY A 161 5.16 -14.39 13.88
N GLY A 162 4.96 -13.96 12.64
CA GLY A 162 5.70 -12.85 12.01
C GLY A 162 5.39 -11.52 12.69
N SER A 163 6.26 -11.15 13.62
CA SER A 163 6.28 -9.89 14.38
C SER A 163 4.90 -9.36 14.71
N VAL A 164 4.37 -9.71 15.90
CA VAL A 164 3.48 -8.78 16.60
C VAL A 164 4.17 -7.42 16.49
N LEU A 165 3.61 -6.49 15.71
CA LEU A 165 4.13 -5.13 15.61
C LEU A 165 4.33 -4.66 17.06
N GLY A 166 5.60 -4.53 17.45
CA GLY A 166 5.96 -3.99 18.75
C GLY A 166 5.99 -2.47 18.65
N GLY A 167 5.76 -1.78 19.76
CA GLY A 167 5.75 -0.31 19.78
C GLY A 167 4.41 0.29 19.38
N GLN A 168 4.44 1.39 18.64
CA GLN A 168 3.29 2.28 18.45
C GLN A 168 2.17 1.67 17.58
N PHE A 169 2.51 0.89 16.54
CA PHE A 169 1.55 0.22 15.65
C PHE A 169 1.10 -1.17 16.12
N LYS A 170 1.25 -1.47 17.41
CA LYS A 170 0.84 -2.76 17.98
C LYS A 170 -0.67 -2.98 17.75
N GLY A 171 -0.99 -4.12 17.14
CA GLY A 171 -2.35 -4.51 16.81
C GLY A 171 -2.76 -4.25 15.36
N LEU A 172 -1.94 -3.59 14.54
CA LEU A 172 -2.30 -3.26 13.14
C LEU A 172 -2.62 -4.51 12.32
N ASP A 173 -1.76 -5.53 12.36
CA ASP A 173 -2.03 -6.79 11.65
C ASP A 173 -3.33 -7.44 12.15
N THR A 174 -3.59 -7.38 13.45
CA THR A 174 -4.81 -7.95 14.05
C THR A 174 -6.06 -7.19 13.58
N GLY A 175 -5.99 -5.85 13.53
CA GLY A 175 -7.04 -5.01 12.95
C GLY A 175 -7.32 -5.38 11.49
N ASN A 176 -6.26 -5.45 10.67
CA ASN A 176 -6.35 -5.83 9.26
C ASN A 176 -6.97 -7.23 9.07
N ILE A 177 -6.62 -8.20 9.92
CA ILE A 177 -7.20 -9.54 9.89
C ILE A 177 -8.67 -9.54 10.26
N ARG A 178 -9.06 -8.79 11.29
CA ARG A 178 -10.45 -8.68 11.74
C ARG A 178 -11.32 -8.02 10.68
N ALA A 179 -10.85 -6.92 10.09
CA ALA A 179 -11.53 -6.23 9.00
C ALA A 179 -11.82 -7.20 7.85
N ARG A 180 -10.81 -7.94 7.38
CA ARG A 180 -10.98 -8.93 6.31
C ARG A 180 -11.90 -10.10 6.66
N LYS A 181 -12.06 -10.42 7.95
CA LYS A 181 -12.98 -11.46 8.41
C LYS A 181 -14.41 -10.94 8.63
N GLY A 182 -14.68 -9.65 8.37
CA GLY A 182 -15.96 -9.02 8.64
C GLY A 182 -16.18 -8.66 10.12
N ASP A 183 -15.20 -8.88 11.01
CA ASP A 183 -15.23 -8.37 12.39
C ASP A 183 -14.85 -6.89 12.39
N VAL A 184 -15.73 -6.06 11.82
CA VAL A 184 -15.47 -4.62 11.67
C VAL A 184 -15.31 -3.96 13.03
N LYS A 185 -16.24 -4.19 13.97
CA LYS A 185 -16.15 -3.65 15.34
C LYS A 185 -14.83 -3.98 16.01
N GLY A 186 -14.38 -5.23 15.90
CA GLY A 186 -13.11 -5.66 16.43
C GLY A 186 -11.91 -5.02 15.74
N ALA A 187 -12.01 -4.69 14.45
CA ALA A 187 -10.99 -3.96 13.69
C ALA A 187 -10.94 -2.48 14.08
N LEU A 188 -12.09 -1.79 14.14
CA LEU A 188 -12.20 -0.38 14.56
C LEU A 188 -11.51 -0.17 15.91
N LYS A 189 -11.76 -1.05 16.88
CA LYS A 189 -11.11 -1.00 18.21
C LYS A 189 -9.59 -1.09 18.14
N GLN A 190 -9.04 -1.92 17.25
CA GLN A 190 -7.59 -2.04 17.10
C GLN A 190 -6.99 -0.79 16.45
N TYR A 191 -7.63 -0.25 15.41
CA TYR A 191 -7.18 0.96 14.75
C TYR A 191 -7.26 2.17 15.67
N GLN A 192 -8.36 2.35 16.40
CA GLN A 192 -8.51 3.41 17.39
C GLN A 192 -7.41 3.36 18.44
N SER A 193 -7.08 2.18 18.98
CA SER A 193 -5.98 2.05 19.94
C SER A 193 -4.60 2.41 19.35
N ILE A 194 -4.41 2.23 18.04
CA ILE A 194 -3.19 2.69 17.37
C ILE A 194 -3.21 4.21 17.22
N LEU A 195 -4.35 4.78 16.81
CA LEU A 195 -4.53 6.22 16.63
C LEU A 195 -4.41 7.00 17.94
N GLU A 196 -4.74 6.41 19.08
CA GLU A 196 -4.46 6.99 20.41
C GLU A 196 -2.95 7.18 20.67
N ARG A 197 -2.10 6.33 20.09
CA ARG A 197 -0.63 6.40 20.22
C ARG A 197 0.03 7.14 19.06
N VAL A 198 -0.59 7.10 17.89
CA VAL A 198 -0.13 7.71 16.64
C VAL A 198 -1.30 8.49 16.03
N PRO A 199 -1.57 9.72 16.51
CA PRO A 199 -2.72 10.49 16.06
C PRO A 199 -2.67 10.83 14.57
N HIS A 200 -1.46 11.04 14.04
CA HIS A 200 -1.20 11.31 12.63
C HIS A 200 -0.76 10.03 11.94
N SER A 201 -1.71 9.31 11.35
CA SER A 201 -1.44 8.10 10.58
C SER A 201 -2.47 7.89 9.49
N ALA A 202 -2.19 8.46 8.32
CA ALA A 202 -2.98 8.32 7.11
C ALA A 202 -3.20 6.85 6.74
N GLY A 203 -2.17 6.01 6.87
CA GLY A 203 -2.28 4.58 6.58
C GLY A 203 -3.25 3.83 7.52
N VAL A 204 -3.27 4.15 8.81
CA VAL A 204 -4.19 3.53 9.77
C VAL A 204 -5.61 4.08 9.60
N LYS A 205 -5.76 5.39 9.39
CA LYS A 205 -7.06 6.01 9.05
C LYS A 205 -7.63 5.42 7.76
N TYR A 206 -6.81 5.20 6.74
CA TYR A 206 -7.25 4.52 5.53
C TYR A 206 -7.75 3.10 5.79
N ASN A 207 -7.01 2.29 6.57
CA ASN A 207 -7.51 0.95 6.93
C ASN A 207 -8.81 0.99 7.74
N LEU A 208 -8.98 2.02 8.58
CA LEU A 208 -10.22 2.29 9.31
C LEU A 208 -11.38 2.62 8.35
N GLY A 209 -11.16 3.51 7.38
CA GLY A 209 -12.13 3.85 6.34
C GLY A 209 -12.54 2.64 5.50
N VAL A 210 -11.58 1.80 5.10
CA VAL A 210 -11.86 0.54 4.40
C VAL A 210 -12.73 -0.39 5.25
N ALA A 211 -12.47 -0.51 6.56
CA ALA A 211 -13.29 -1.33 7.44
C ALA A 211 -14.73 -0.77 7.60
N LEU A 212 -14.89 0.55 7.66
CA LEU A 212 -16.20 1.20 7.69
C LEU A 212 -16.99 0.99 6.38
N LEU A 213 -16.31 1.01 5.23
CA LEU A 213 -16.93 0.63 3.95
C LEU A 213 -17.44 -0.81 3.94
N MET A 214 -16.68 -1.74 4.52
CA MET A 214 -17.12 -3.13 4.65
C MET A 214 -18.35 -3.28 5.57
N GLU A 215 -18.54 -2.38 6.53
CA GLU A 215 -19.76 -2.29 7.36
C GLU A 215 -20.93 -1.58 6.65
N GLY A 216 -20.67 -0.98 5.49
CA GLY A 216 -21.65 -0.22 4.70
C GLY A 216 -21.81 1.25 5.13
N ASP A 217 -21.00 1.71 6.09
CA ASP A 217 -21.04 3.08 6.62
C ASP A 217 -20.22 4.03 5.72
N ARG A 218 -20.77 4.29 4.52
CA ARG A 218 -20.10 5.09 3.47
C ARG A 218 -19.77 6.51 3.92
N GLN A 219 -20.65 7.14 4.71
CA GLN A 219 -20.43 8.50 5.17
C GLN A 219 -19.24 8.56 6.13
N ARG A 220 -19.22 7.72 7.17
CA ARG A 220 -18.08 7.72 8.10
C ARG A 220 -16.79 7.26 7.44
N ALA A 221 -16.86 6.40 6.45
CA ALA A 221 -15.71 6.05 5.64
C ALA A 221 -15.16 7.26 4.87
N ALA A 222 -16.02 8.02 4.19
CA ALA A 222 -15.62 9.25 3.49
C ALA A 222 -14.96 10.24 4.45
N ASP A 223 -15.60 10.54 5.59
CA ASP A 223 -15.03 11.43 6.62
C ASP A 223 -13.66 10.91 7.11
N THR A 224 -13.50 9.59 7.24
CA THR A 224 -12.23 8.98 7.67
C THR A 224 -11.15 9.09 6.60
N PHE A 225 -11.49 8.98 5.31
CA PHE A 225 -10.54 9.17 4.22
C PHE A 225 -10.15 10.64 4.05
N GLU A 226 -11.06 11.59 4.27
CA GLU A 226 -10.75 13.02 4.37
C GLU A 226 -9.65 13.24 5.45
N LEU A 227 -9.85 12.69 6.65
CA LEU A 227 -8.85 12.76 7.74
C LEU A 227 -7.51 12.07 7.40
N ALA A 228 -7.51 11.09 6.50
CA ALA A 228 -6.28 10.45 6.03
C ALA A 228 -5.52 11.34 5.05
N LEU A 229 -6.23 12.09 4.20
CA LEU A 229 -5.64 13.08 3.30
C LEU A 229 -5.17 14.34 4.05
N GLU A 230 -5.79 14.69 5.18
CA GLU A 230 -5.26 15.73 6.07
C GLU A 230 -3.90 15.35 6.67
N ASP A 231 -3.74 14.08 7.09
CA ASP A 231 -2.45 13.59 7.61
C ASP A 231 -1.41 13.43 6.49
N CYS A 232 -1.84 13.10 5.27
CA CYS A 232 -0.98 12.86 4.12
C CYS A 232 -1.68 13.26 2.82
N SER A 233 -1.41 14.49 2.36
CA SER A 233 -2.14 15.10 1.25
C SER A 233 -1.95 14.36 -0.08
N ASN A 234 -0.79 13.72 -0.26
CA ASN A 234 -0.45 12.96 -1.45
C ASN A 234 -0.76 11.45 -1.33
N TYR A 235 -1.61 11.03 -0.38
CA TYR A 235 -1.89 9.61 -0.16
C TYR A 235 -2.89 9.02 -1.16
N ALA A 236 -2.35 8.53 -2.29
CA ALA A 236 -3.15 8.05 -3.42
C ALA A 236 -4.20 6.98 -3.08
N PRO A 237 -3.92 5.97 -2.22
CA PRO A 237 -4.94 5.01 -1.81
C PRO A 237 -6.20 5.65 -1.21
N ALA A 238 -6.05 6.67 -0.34
CA ALA A 238 -7.19 7.35 0.27
C ALA A 238 -7.93 8.22 -0.75
N TYR A 239 -7.21 8.93 -1.63
CA TYR A 239 -7.81 9.71 -2.71
C TYR A 239 -8.71 8.87 -3.60
N HIS A 240 -8.23 7.72 -4.09
CA HIS A 240 -9.03 6.87 -4.99
C HIS A 240 -10.32 6.38 -4.33
N GLN A 241 -10.26 6.00 -3.04
CA GLN A 241 -11.44 5.59 -2.28
C GLN A 241 -12.42 6.75 -2.06
N LEU A 242 -11.92 7.92 -1.68
CA LEU A 242 -12.75 9.08 -1.41
C LEU A 242 -13.43 9.59 -2.68
N ARG A 243 -12.70 9.64 -3.80
CA ARG A 243 -13.23 10.00 -5.12
C ARG A 243 -14.39 9.09 -5.52
N GLU A 244 -14.21 7.78 -5.38
CA GLU A 244 -15.26 6.80 -5.67
C GLU A 244 -16.46 6.98 -4.76
N LEU A 245 -16.25 7.22 -3.45
CA LEU A 245 -17.35 7.44 -2.52
C LEU A 245 -18.13 8.71 -2.80
N TYR A 246 -17.48 9.83 -3.09
CA TYR A 246 -18.19 11.06 -3.45
C TYR A 246 -19.01 10.89 -4.72
N SER A 247 -18.48 10.15 -5.70
CA SER A 247 -19.23 9.77 -6.90
C SER A 247 -20.49 8.97 -6.55
N GLN A 248 -20.36 7.95 -5.70
CA GLN A 248 -21.49 7.11 -5.25
C GLN A 248 -22.50 7.85 -4.38
N LEU A 249 -22.05 8.78 -3.53
CA LEU A 249 -22.91 9.59 -2.65
C LEU A 249 -23.55 10.78 -3.38
N GLY A 250 -23.09 11.12 -4.58
CA GLY A 250 -23.56 12.26 -5.35
C GLY A 250 -23.01 13.61 -4.87
N GLU A 251 -21.93 13.61 -4.09
CA GLU A 251 -21.26 14.78 -3.51
C GLU A 251 -20.40 15.49 -4.56
N LYS A 252 -21.04 16.04 -5.59
CA LYS A 252 -20.36 16.60 -6.79
C LYS A 252 -19.40 17.74 -6.47
N GLU A 253 -19.76 18.59 -5.52
CA GLU A 253 -18.93 19.75 -5.13
C GLU A 253 -17.64 19.28 -4.45
N LYS A 254 -17.73 18.34 -3.51
CA LYS A 254 -16.57 17.74 -2.85
C LYS A 254 -15.68 16.98 -3.83
N LEU A 255 -16.28 16.24 -4.76
CA LEU A 255 -15.56 15.53 -5.81
C LEU A 255 -14.75 16.49 -6.70
N ALA A 256 -15.38 17.56 -7.18
CA ALA A 256 -14.71 18.54 -8.04
C ALA A 256 -13.55 19.23 -7.31
N GLU A 257 -13.70 19.56 -6.03
CA GLU A 257 -12.61 20.14 -5.23
C GLU A 257 -11.47 19.14 -5.01
N LEU A 258 -11.81 17.89 -4.70
CA LEU A 258 -10.82 16.82 -4.53
C LEU A 258 -10.02 16.59 -5.82
N GLU A 259 -10.69 16.51 -6.96
CA GLU A 259 -10.06 16.38 -8.28
C GLU A 259 -9.24 17.61 -8.64
N ARG A 260 -9.67 18.83 -8.28
CA ARG A 260 -8.90 20.05 -8.53
C ARG A 260 -7.54 20.03 -7.83
N ILE A 261 -7.47 19.55 -6.58
CA ILE A 261 -6.22 19.45 -5.81
C ILE A 261 -5.27 18.41 -6.43
N TRP A 262 -5.81 17.33 -6.99
CA TRP A 262 -5.03 16.23 -7.55
C TRP A 262 -4.69 16.39 -9.04
N SER A 263 -5.55 17.06 -9.81
CA SER A 263 -5.41 17.30 -11.25
C SER A 263 -4.50 18.48 -11.58
N SER A 264 -4.26 19.40 -10.64
CA SER A 264 -3.29 20.49 -10.83
C SER A 264 -1.87 19.99 -11.11
N GLY A 265 -1.59 18.70 -10.94
CA GLY A 265 -0.30 18.07 -11.28
C GLY A 265 -0.20 17.45 -12.68
N ASP A 266 -1.30 17.31 -13.45
CA ASP A 266 -1.33 16.47 -14.66
C ASP A 266 -1.53 17.23 -15.99
N GLU A 267 -1.85 18.53 -15.98
CA GLU A 267 -2.33 19.19 -17.22
C GLU A 267 -1.28 19.69 -18.23
N GLU A 268 0.04 19.65 -17.97
CA GLU A 268 0.99 20.29 -18.92
C GLU A 268 2.28 19.56 -19.32
N ASP A 269 2.56 18.32 -18.87
CA ASP A 269 3.80 17.64 -19.29
C ASP A 269 3.59 16.11 -19.46
N GLU A 270 3.01 15.71 -20.60
CA GLU A 270 2.85 14.29 -21.02
C GLU A 270 4.19 13.49 -21.00
N ASP A 271 5.33 14.18 -21.06
CA ASP A 271 6.68 13.60 -20.99
C ASP A 271 7.30 13.53 -19.57
N SER A 272 6.63 14.09 -18.55
CA SER A 272 7.14 14.17 -17.17
C SER A 272 6.35 13.34 -16.14
N ALA A 273 5.20 12.79 -16.52
CA ALA A 273 4.33 12.05 -15.60
C ALA A 273 5.04 10.78 -15.07
N PRO A 274 5.09 10.57 -13.73
CA PRO A 274 5.52 9.29 -13.20
C PRO A 274 4.52 8.21 -13.66
N PRO A 275 4.96 6.97 -13.93
CA PRO A 275 4.05 5.92 -14.39
C PRO A 275 2.99 5.61 -13.32
N GLN A 276 1.81 6.21 -13.48
CA GLN A 276 0.63 5.98 -12.65
C GLN A 276 0.02 4.61 -12.99
N GLU A 277 0.69 3.52 -12.64
CA GLU A 277 0.09 2.19 -12.72
C GLU A 277 0.68 1.30 -11.63
N ARG A 278 0.09 1.34 -10.43
CA ARG A 278 0.18 0.21 -9.49
C ARG A 278 -0.93 0.10 -8.45
N HIS A 279 -1.96 0.94 -8.51
CA HIS A 279 -3.15 0.74 -7.70
C HIS A 279 -4.14 -0.11 -8.48
N ARG A 280 -4.01 -1.44 -8.29
CA ARG A 280 -5.07 -2.40 -8.63
C ARG A 280 -6.36 -1.87 -8.01
N ASN A 281 -7.37 -1.60 -8.85
CA ASN A 281 -8.71 -1.23 -8.41
C ASN A 281 -9.13 -2.20 -7.29
N LEU A 282 -9.57 -1.66 -6.17
CA LEU A 282 -10.17 -2.46 -5.08
C LEU A 282 -11.51 -3.09 -5.49
N GLU A 283 -11.94 -2.88 -6.74
CA GLU A 283 -13.08 -3.51 -7.40
C GLU A 283 -12.86 -5.01 -7.69
N ASP A 284 -11.61 -5.49 -7.77
CA ASP A 284 -11.32 -6.93 -7.96
C ASP A 284 -11.16 -7.70 -6.64
N VAL A 285 -11.38 -7.06 -5.48
CA VAL A 285 -11.65 -7.80 -4.25
C VAL A 285 -13.14 -8.16 -4.24
N GLU A 286 -13.55 -9.01 -5.19
CA GLU A 286 -14.73 -9.84 -4.99
C GLU A 286 -14.46 -10.66 -3.72
N PHE A 287 -15.01 -10.18 -2.60
CA PHE A 287 -15.23 -10.98 -1.42
C PHE A 287 -16.30 -12.01 -1.79
N ASN A 288 -15.92 -13.02 -2.57
CA ASN A 288 -16.75 -14.21 -2.77
C ASN A 288 -16.76 -14.96 -1.45
N PHE A 289 -17.83 -14.71 -0.69
CA PHE A 289 -18.28 -15.55 0.40
C PHE A 289 -19.04 -16.72 -0.20
N ASP A 290 -18.34 -17.80 -0.54
CA ASP A 290 -18.89 -19.15 -0.68
C ASP A 290 -17.99 -20.14 0.07
#